data_AF-X0Y6B1-F1
#
_entry.id   AF-X0Y6B1-F1
#
_cell.length_a   1.000
_cell.length_b   1.000
_cell.length_c   1.000
_cell.angle_alpha   90.00
_cell.angle_beta   90.00
_cell.angle_gamma   90.00
#
_symmetry.space_group_name_H-M   'P 1'
#
loop_
_entity.id
_entity.type
_entity.pdbx_description
1 polymer ?
#
loop_
_entity_poly.entity_id
_entity_poly.type
_entity_poly.pdbx_seq_one_letter_code
_entity_poly.pdbx_strand_id
1 'polypeptide(L)'
;MKKKNIYVNQSQELLNLFEKAGNNEKIMCVPIDYAKKDHIVMFCNGYGHILRKPFSVKNSPEGIEYLTEQVTRSCSHRHIDPKHVFFGGEDVGSYAENFTNTLRSGGWIVAGVNAHDAKEQRANIQASTDRLDLMGIASMLLNRRGNCSPAQSGIYRN
;
A
#
# COMPACT_ATOMS: atom_id res chain seq x y z
N MET A 1 -13.55 6.15 -20.54
CA MET A 1 -14.71 6.62 -19.74
C MET A 1 -14.58 6.08 -18.32
N LYS A 2 -14.73 6.92 -17.28
CA LYS A 2 -14.85 6.42 -15.90
C LYS A 2 -16.14 5.60 -15.79
N LYS A 3 -16.06 4.33 -15.36
CA LYS A 3 -17.25 3.51 -15.11
C LYS A 3 -18.02 4.15 -13.95
N LYS A 4 -19.35 4.30 -14.08
CA LYS A 4 -20.20 4.68 -12.94
C LYS A 4 -20.17 3.55 -11.94
N ASN A 5 -19.71 3.84 -10.73
CA ASN A 5 -19.57 2.86 -9.65
C ASN A 5 -20.28 3.40 -8.42
N ILE A 6 -20.97 2.52 -7.68
CA ILE A 6 -21.62 2.84 -6.40
C ILE A 6 -20.60 3.23 -5.31
N TYR A 7 -19.33 2.87 -5.50
CA TYR A 7 -18.23 3.28 -4.64
C TYR A 7 -17.67 4.62 -5.11
N VAL A 8 -17.97 5.67 -4.33
CA VAL A 8 -17.74 7.07 -4.70
C VAL A 8 -16.25 7.48 -4.66
N ASN A 9 -15.39 6.69 -4.00
CA ASN A 9 -13.99 7.05 -3.68
C ASN A 9 -12.95 5.98 -4.05
N GLN A 10 -13.16 5.21 -5.12
CA GLN A 10 -12.19 4.18 -5.55
C GLN A 10 -11.15 4.70 -6.55
N SER A 11 -9.89 4.34 -6.32
CA SER A 11 -8.80 4.56 -7.28
C SER A 11 -9.04 3.75 -8.54
N GLN A 12 -9.07 4.46 -9.67
CA GLN A 12 -9.18 3.83 -10.99
C GLN A 12 -7.93 3.00 -11.33
N GLU A 13 -6.77 3.39 -10.81
CA GLU A 13 -5.52 2.67 -11.04
C GLU A 13 -5.52 1.32 -10.31
N LEU A 14 -5.95 1.29 -9.04
CA LEU A 14 -6.13 0.04 -8.30
C LEU A 14 -7.22 -0.81 -8.93
N LEU A 15 -8.36 -0.22 -9.32
CA LEU A 15 -9.41 -0.96 -10.02
C LEU A 15 -8.89 -1.63 -11.29
N ASN A 16 -8.17 -0.90 -12.14
CA ASN A 16 -7.58 -1.45 -13.36
C ASN A 16 -6.56 -2.57 -13.07
N LEU A 17 -5.76 -2.43 -12.00
CA LEU A 17 -4.81 -3.46 -11.58
C LEU A 17 -5.54 -4.75 -11.15
N PHE A 18 -6.61 -4.62 -10.36
CA PHE A 18 -7.46 -5.76 -9.96
C PHE A 18 -8.17 -6.40 -11.16
N GLU A 19 -8.72 -5.60 -12.08
CA GLU A 19 -9.35 -6.09 -13.31
C GLU A 19 -8.34 -6.84 -14.20
N LYS A 20 -7.12 -6.32 -14.37
CA LYS A 20 -6.07 -6.96 -15.18
C LYS A 20 -5.56 -8.27 -14.58
N ALA A 21 -5.45 -8.35 -13.26
CA ALA A 21 -5.02 -9.58 -12.61
C ALA A 21 -6.04 -10.71 -12.76
N GLY A 22 -7.33 -10.39 -12.92
CA GLY A 22 -8.43 -11.34 -13.13
C GLY A 22 -8.73 -12.26 -11.92
N ASN A 23 -7.84 -12.32 -10.93
CA ASN A 23 -7.95 -13.12 -9.72
C ASN A 23 -7.27 -12.40 -8.55
N ASN A 24 -7.97 -12.27 -7.42
CA ASN A 24 -7.46 -11.66 -6.20
C ASN A 24 -6.27 -12.42 -5.58
N GLU A 25 -6.10 -13.72 -5.81
CA GLU A 25 -4.89 -14.45 -5.41
C GLU A 25 -3.64 -14.02 -6.19
N LYS A 26 -3.85 -13.44 -7.39
CA LYS A 26 -2.80 -12.94 -8.27
C LYS A 26 -2.46 -11.47 -8.06
N ILE A 27 -2.95 -10.90 -6.96
CA ILE A 27 -2.66 -9.56 -6.50
C ILE A 27 -1.76 -9.65 -5.27
N MET A 28 -0.79 -8.75 -5.15
CA MET A 28 -0.07 -8.53 -3.90
C MET A 28 -0.21 -7.07 -3.46
N CYS A 29 -0.82 -6.89 -2.30
CA CYS A 29 -0.86 -5.62 -1.59
C CYS A 29 0.28 -5.60 -0.57
N VAL A 30 1.05 -4.51 -0.57
CA VAL A 30 2.15 -4.27 0.35
C VAL A 30 1.81 -3.04 1.21
N PRO A 31 1.00 -3.21 2.27
CA PRO A 31 0.78 -2.15 3.24
C PRO A 31 2.09 -1.78 3.95
N ILE A 32 2.31 -0.48 4.14
CA ILE A 32 3.46 0.12 4.82
C ILE A 32 2.93 1.08 5.89
N ASP A 33 3.37 0.87 7.12
CA ASP A 33 3.27 1.84 8.19
C ASP A 33 4.59 2.63 8.24
N TYR A 34 4.53 3.91 7.87
CA TYR A 34 5.72 4.74 7.70
C TYR A 34 6.24 5.24 9.05
N ALA A 35 7.56 5.30 9.20
CA ALA A 35 8.23 5.80 10.40
C ALA A 35 9.58 6.41 10.02
N LYS A 36 10.15 7.20 10.92
CA LYS A 36 11.41 7.91 10.66
C LYS A 36 12.60 6.98 10.45
N LYS A 37 12.67 5.87 11.18
CA LYS A 37 13.80 4.93 11.16
C LYS A 37 13.48 3.68 10.36
N ASP A 38 12.46 2.95 10.80
CA ASP A 38 12.11 1.64 10.27
C ASP A 38 10.60 1.57 10.02
N HIS A 39 10.22 1.39 8.77
CA HIS A 39 8.86 1.10 8.36
C HIS A 39 8.45 -0.30 8.81
N ILE A 40 7.17 -0.48 9.13
CA ILE A 40 6.58 -1.82 9.31
C ILE A 40 5.81 -2.18 8.05
N VAL A 41 6.15 -3.33 7.45
CA VAL A 41 5.61 -3.79 6.18
C VAL A 41 5.03 -5.19 6.31
N MET A 42 3.93 -5.47 5.62
CA MET A 42 3.32 -6.80 5.52
C MET A 42 2.96 -7.08 4.07
N PHE A 43 2.86 -8.35 3.66
CA PHE A 43 2.31 -8.71 2.35
C PHE A 43 0.98 -9.43 2.54
N CYS A 44 -0.04 -9.04 1.78
CA CYS A 44 -1.29 -9.77 1.67
C CYS A 44 -1.76 -9.85 0.21
N ASN A 45 -2.62 -10.81 -0.11
CA ASN A 45 -3.22 -10.89 -1.44
C ASN A 45 -4.48 -10.02 -1.55
N GLY A 46 -5.13 -10.04 -2.72
CA GLY A 46 -6.36 -9.30 -2.99
C GLY A 46 -7.57 -9.68 -2.13
N TYR A 47 -7.53 -10.83 -1.44
CA TYR A 47 -8.54 -11.24 -0.45
C TYR A 47 -8.19 -10.79 0.98
N GLY A 48 -6.96 -10.30 1.21
CA GLY A 48 -6.45 -9.98 2.54
C GLY A 48 -5.77 -11.15 3.26
N HIS A 49 -5.56 -12.30 2.61
CA HIS A 49 -4.77 -13.38 3.19
C HIS A 49 -3.31 -12.95 3.31
N ILE A 50 -2.76 -13.08 4.51
CA ILE A 50 -1.37 -12.70 4.81
C ILE A 50 -0.43 -13.65 4.07
N LEU A 51 0.36 -13.10 3.16
CA LEU A 51 1.41 -13.82 2.42
C LEU A 51 2.73 -13.80 3.19
N ARG A 52 2.99 -12.72 3.94
CA ARG A 52 4.14 -12.56 4.81
C ARG A 52 3.74 -11.71 6.02
N LYS A 53 4.04 -12.19 7.23
CA LYS A 53 3.80 -11.47 8.49
C LYS A 53 4.57 -10.14 8.53
N PRO A 54 4.13 -9.17 9.36
CA PRO A 54 4.80 -7.88 9.49
C PRO A 54 6.30 -8.01 9.76
N PHE A 55 7.11 -7.17 9.10
CA PHE A 55 8.56 -7.10 9.26
C PHE A 55 9.07 -5.68 9.09
N SER A 56 10.23 -5.39 9.66
CA SER A 56 10.86 -4.08 9.62
C SER A 56 11.64 -3.84 8.32
N VAL A 57 11.55 -2.63 7.79
CA VAL A 57 12.28 -2.14 6.61
C VAL A 57 12.86 -0.77 6.92
N LYS A 58 14.18 -0.60 6.73
CA LYS A 58 14.84 0.70 6.97
C LYS A 58 14.28 1.79 6.05
N ASN A 59 14.13 2.99 6.57
CA ASN A 59 13.86 4.20 5.78
C ASN A 59 15.17 4.68 5.13
N SER A 60 15.72 3.88 4.22
CA SER A 60 16.98 4.13 3.51
C SER A 60 16.96 3.49 2.13
N PRO A 61 17.88 3.85 1.22
CA PRO A 61 17.99 3.19 -0.09
C PRO A 61 18.15 1.67 0.00
N GLU A 62 18.95 1.19 0.95
CA GLU A 62 19.15 -0.25 1.18
C GLU A 62 17.87 -0.93 1.66
N GLY A 63 17.03 -0.20 2.42
CA GLY A 63 15.71 -0.69 2.81
C GLY A 63 14.75 -0.85 1.63
N ILE A 64 14.82 0.04 0.63
CA ILE A 64 14.03 -0.06 -0.60
C ILE A 64 14.49 -1.25 -1.44
N GLU A 65 15.79 -1.43 -1.60
CA GLU A 65 16.37 -2.58 -2.30
C GLU A 65 15.94 -3.89 -1.60
N TYR A 66 16.09 -3.95 -0.28
CA TYR A 66 15.64 -5.09 0.51
C TYR A 66 14.15 -5.38 0.30
N LEU A 67 13.29 -4.36 0.41
CA LEU A 67 11.85 -4.52 0.25
C LEU A 67 11.45 -5.01 -1.15
N THR A 68 12.00 -4.40 -2.19
CA THR A 68 11.71 -4.77 -3.58
C THR A 68 12.23 -6.18 -3.92
N GLU A 69 13.35 -6.60 -3.35
CA GLU A 69 13.82 -7.99 -3.43
C GLU A 69 12.84 -8.95 -2.73
N GLN A 70 12.38 -8.62 -1.52
CA GLN A 70 11.41 -9.44 -0.80
C GLN A 70 10.09 -9.59 -1.58
N VAL A 71 9.64 -8.53 -2.23
CA VAL A 71 8.48 -8.55 -3.14
C VAL A 71 8.73 -9.48 -4.32
N THR A 72 9.85 -9.31 -5.02
CA THR A 72 10.19 -10.11 -6.21
C THR A 72 10.28 -11.59 -5.89
N ARG A 73 10.96 -11.95 -4.79
CA ARG A 73 11.02 -13.34 -4.29
C ARG A 73 9.64 -13.89 -3.97
N SER A 74 8.79 -13.09 -3.32
CA SER A 74 7.43 -13.51 -2.96
C SER A 74 6.53 -13.70 -4.18
N CYS A 75 6.70 -12.86 -5.21
CA CYS A 75 6.01 -12.96 -6.49
C CYS A 75 6.39 -14.25 -7.22
N SER A 76 7.68 -14.53 -7.33
CA SER A 76 8.20 -15.76 -7.96
C SER A 76 7.64 -17.01 -7.28
N HIS A 77 7.66 -17.06 -5.93
CA HIS A 77 7.20 -18.22 -5.18
C HIS A 77 5.69 -18.47 -5.31
N ARG A 78 4.89 -17.44 -5.62
CA ARG A 78 3.42 -17.50 -5.66
C ARG A 78 2.85 -17.38 -7.07
N HIS A 79 3.72 -17.29 -8.07
CA HIS A 79 3.35 -17.05 -9.46
C HIS A 79 2.43 -15.82 -9.60
N ILE A 80 2.81 -14.72 -8.95
CA ILE A 80 2.18 -13.40 -9.07
C ILE A 80 3.02 -12.58 -10.04
N ASP A 81 2.38 -11.96 -11.04
CA ASP A 81 3.06 -11.02 -11.92
C ASP A 81 3.45 -9.77 -11.11
N PRO A 82 4.72 -9.30 -11.14
CA PRO A 82 5.12 -8.05 -10.49
C PRO A 82 4.25 -6.84 -10.83
N LYS A 83 3.63 -6.79 -12.01
CA LYS A 83 2.68 -5.73 -12.41
C LYS A 83 1.37 -5.74 -11.61
N HIS A 84 1.08 -6.82 -10.89
CA HIS A 84 -0.08 -6.97 -10.01
C HIS A 84 0.26 -6.72 -8.54
N VAL A 85 1.45 -6.15 -8.28
CA VAL A 85 1.86 -5.70 -6.96
C VAL A 85 1.63 -4.20 -6.84
N PHE A 86 1.16 -3.76 -5.68
CA PHE A 86 1.11 -2.36 -5.33
C PHE A 86 1.40 -2.16 -3.85
N PHE A 87 1.95 -0.99 -3.53
CA PHE A 87 2.27 -0.56 -2.18
C PHE A 87 1.24 0.45 -1.70
N GLY A 88 1.11 0.60 -0.39
CA GLY A 88 0.41 1.75 0.13
C GLY A 88 0.56 1.94 1.63
N GLY A 89 0.36 3.17 2.08
CA GLY A 89 0.52 3.54 3.47
C GLY A 89 -0.26 4.81 3.79
N GLU A 90 -0.45 5.05 5.07
CA GLU A 90 -1.06 6.28 5.58
C GLU A 90 -0.12 7.47 5.39
N ASP A 91 -0.71 8.65 5.24
CA ASP A 91 -0.08 10.00 5.25
C ASP A 91 1.46 10.05 5.29
N VAL A 92 2.06 10.41 4.15
CA VAL A 92 3.51 10.42 3.99
C VAL A 92 4.05 11.71 4.59
N GLY A 93 4.45 11.68 5.86
CA GLY A 93 5.28 12.74 6.41
C GLY A 93 6.55 12.92 5.56
N SER A 94 7.11 14.13 5.51
CA SER A 94 8.28 14.45 4.68
C SER A 94 9.45 13.47 4.83
N TYR A 95 9.57 12.82 6.00
CA TYR A 95 10.57 11.80 6.27
C TYR A 95 10.44 10.52 5.43
N ALA A 96 9.27 10.19 4.91
CA ALA A 96 9.00 8.99 4.10
C ALA A 96 8.77 9.32 2.61
N GLU A 97 8.78 10.60 2.23
CA GLU A 97 8.49 11.04 0.86
C GLU A 97 9.48 10.45 -0.15
N ASN A 98 10.78 10.52 0.17
CA ASN A 98 11.85 9.93 -0.66
C ASN A 98 11.67 8.43 -0.84
N PHE A 99 11.21 7.72 0.20
CA PHE A 99 10.94 6.28 0.13
C PHE A 99 9.83 5.99 -0.88
N THR A 100 8.71 6.71 -0.79
CA THR A 100 7.59 6.53 -1.72
C THR A 100 7.92 6.95 -3.15
N ASN A 101 8.65 8.06 -3.32
CA ASN A 101 9.04 8.57 -4.64
C ASN A 101 10.02 7.63 -5.33
N THR A 102 10.94 7.03 -4.59
CA THR A 102 11.87 6.04 -5.13
C THR A 102 11.13 4.76 -5.56
N LEU A 103 10.17 4.28 -4.76
CA LEU A 103 9.30 3.16 -5.17
C LEU A 103 8.52 3.47 -6.46
N ARG A 104 7.91 4.66 -6.56
CA ARG A 104 7.22 5.10 -7.78
C ARG A 104 8.17 5.19 -8.97
N SER A 105 9.37 5.73 -8.77
CA SER A 105 10.40 5.84 -9.82
C SER A 105 10.89 4.46 -10.28
N GLY A 106 10.83 3.45 -9.41
CA GLY A 106 11.06 2.05 -9.75
C GLY A 106 9.91 1.38 -10.52
N GLY A 107 8.85 2.12 -10.87
CA GLY A 107 7.71 1.63 -11.65
C GLY A 107 6.59 0.99 -10.83
N TRP A 108 6.65 1.07 -9.50
CA TRP A 108 5.62 0.50 -8.62
C TRP A 108 4.46 1.47 -8.41
N ILE A 109 3.25 0.93 -8.29
CA ILE A 109 2.08 1.69 -7.85
C ILE A 109 2.18 1.89 -6.34
N VAL A 110 2.11 3.14 -5.89
CA VAL A 110 2.15 3.51 -4.46
C VAL A 110 0.94 4.36 -4.11
N ALA A 111 -0.02 3.77 -3.39
CA ALA A 111 -1.27 4.40 -3.00
C ALA A 111 -1.19 4.98 -1.57
N GLY A 112 -1.46 6.27 -1.42
CA GLY A 112 -1.66 6.91 -0.11
C GLY A 112 -3.08 6.67 0.39
N VAL A 113 -3.26 6.24 1.63
CA VAL A 113 -4.59 6.16 2.26
C VAL A 113 -4.81 7.34 3.20
N ASN A 114 -6.06 7.81 3.29
CA ASN A 114 -6.42 8.88 4.22
C ASN A 114 -6.34 8.36 5.66
N ALA A 115 -5.55 9.04 6.48
CA ALA A 115 -5.35 8.76 7.90
C ALA A 115 -6.64 8.67 8.71
N HIS A 116 -7.57 9.59 8.45
CA HIS A 116 -8.86 9.65 9.14
C HIS A 116 -9.70 8.41 8.86
N ASP A 117 -9.82 8.03 7.60
CA ASP A 117 -10.58 6.84 7.17
C ASP A 117 -9.94 5.55 7.68
N ALA A 118 -8.60 5.48 7.70
CA ALA A 118 -7.87 4.34 8.25
C ALA A 118 -8.16 4.17 9.76
N LYS A 119 -8.24 5.27 10.51
CA LYS A 119 -8.55 5.25 11.94
C LYS A 119 -9.98 4.82 12.25
N GLU A 120 -10.97 5.21 11.44
CA GLU A 120 -12.35 4.72 11.59
C GLU A 120 -12.44 3.20 11.36
N GLN A 121 -11.68 2.66 10.40
CA GLN A 121 -11.61 1.21 10.19
C GLN A 121 -10.97 0.49 11.39
N ARG A 122 -9.98 1.10 12.06
CA ARG A 122 -9.38 0.56 13.29
C ARG A 122 -10.38 0.43 14.43
N ALA A 123 -11.27 1.42 14.60
CA ALA A 123 -12.28 1.41 15.68
C ALA A 123 -13.27 0.23 15.59
N ASN A 124 -13.50 -0.27 14.38
CA ASN A 124 -14.38 -1.43 14.13
C ASN A 124 -13.63 -2.79 14.18
N ILE A 125 -12.30 -2.80 14.34
CA ILE A 125 -11.49 -4.02 14.41
C ILE A 125 -11.01 -4.22 15.84
N GLN A 126 -11.60 -5.20 16.53
CA GLN A 126 -11.32 -5.48 17.94
C GLN A 126 -10.08 -6.39 18.11
N ALA A 127 -8.83 -5.86 18.06
CA ALA A 127 -7.61 -6.57 18.55
C ALA A 127 -6.26 -5.79 18.51
N SER A 128 -5.53 -5.70 19.64
CA SER A 128 -4.10 -5.37 19.89
C SER A 128 -3.35 -4.31 19.04
N THR A 129 -2.81 -3.30 19.72
CA THR A 129 -2.38 -1.96 19.27
C THR A 129 -1.41 -1.82 18.10
N ASP A 130 -0.42 -2.69 17.86
CA ASP A 130 0.57 -2.44 16.78
C ASP A 130 0.23 -3.11 15.42
N ARG A 131 -0.61 -4.15 15.41
CA ARG A 131 -1.05 -4.81 14.16
C ARG A 131 -2.27 -4.14 13.53
N LEU A 132 -2.97 -3.30 14.30
CA LEU A 132 -4.19 -2.62 13.87
C LEU A 132 -3.93 -1.61 12.75
N ASP A 133 -2.82 -0.89 12.84
CA ASP A 133 -2.52 0.19 11.91
C ASP A 133 -2.28 -0.36 10.51
N LEU A 134 -1.45 -1.38 10.40
CA LEU A 134 -1.13 -2.04 9.14
C LEU A 134 -2.32 -2.83 8.55
N MET A 135 -3.15 -3.44 9.40
CA MET A 135 -4.38 -4.11 8.95
C MET A 135 -5.45 -3.12 8.46
N GLY A 136 -5.59 -1.98 9.13
CA GLY A 136 -6.47 -0.89 8.69
C GLY A 136 -6.03 -0.32 7.34
N ILE A 137 -4.73 -0.07 7.17
CA ILE A 137 -4.13 0.35 5.89
C ILE A 137 -4.42 -0.70 4.80
N ALA A 138 -4.15 -1.97 5.09
CA ALA A 138 -4.41 -3.06 4.14
C ALA A 138 -5.89 -3.11 3.73
N SER A 139 -6.82 -2.98 4.68
CA SER A 139 -8.26 -2.99 4.40
C SER A 139 -8.66 -1.83 3.48
N MET A 140 -8.16 -0.62 3.72
CA MET A 140 -8.42 0.55 2.87
C MET A 140 -7.91 0.36 1.44
N LEU A 141 -6.68 -0.14 1.32
CA LEU A 141 -6.05 -0.46 0.04
C LEU A 141 -6.81 -1.54 -0.73
N LEU A 142 -7.21 -2.62 -0.05
CA LEU A 142 -8.00 -3.70 -0.63
C LEU A 142 -9.43 -3.26 -0.97
N ASN A 143 -9.97 -2.23 -0.34
CA ASN A 143 -11.23 -1.60 -0.76
C ASN A 143 -11.05 -0.57 -1.89
N ARG A 144 -9.83 -0.46 -2.44
CA ARG A 144 -9.41 0.47 -3.50
C ARG A 144 -9.57 1.94 -3.08
N ARG A 145 -9.59 2.23 -1.77
CA ARG A 145 -9.70 3.58 -1.20
C ARG A 145 -8.32 4.17 -0.91
N GLY A 146 -7.49 4.36 -1.95
CA GLY A 146 -6.19 5.01 -1.82
C GLY A 146 -5.92 5.96 -2.97
N ASN A 147 -5.32 7.12 -2.71
CA ASN A 147 -4.88 8.06 -3.73
C ASN A 147 -3.55 7.61 -4.33
N CYS A 148 -3.54 7.28 -5.63
CA CYS A 148 -2.34 6.85 -6.34
C CYS A 148 -1.60 8.00 -7.03
N SER A 149 -2.19 9.20 -7.05
CA SER A 149 -1.49 10.39 -7.54
C SER A 149 -0.42 10.79 -6.53
N PRO A 150 0.77 11.25 -6.96
CA PRO A 150 1.72 11.89 -6.05
C PRO A 150 1.01 13.05 -5.34
N ALA A 151 1.34 13.28 -4.07
CA ALA A 151 0.81 14.44 -3.34
C ALA A 151 1.07 15.68 -4.21
N GLN A 152 0.00 16.40 -4.57
CA GLN A 152 0.20 17.71 -5.18
C GLN A 152 1.04 18.52 -4.20
N SER A 153 2.15 19.08 -4.69
CA SER A 153 2.94 20.09 -4.00
C SER A 153 2.08 21.34 -3.81
N GLY A 154 1.16 21.29 -2.85
CA GLY A 154 0.39 22.42 -2.40
C GLY A 154 1.30 23.33 -1.59
N ILE A 155 1.59 24.51 -2.13
CA ILE A 155 2.17 25.62 -1.38
C ILE A 155 1.32 25.82 -0.14
N TYR A 156 1.88 25.57 1.04
CA TYR A 156 1.32 26.06 2.30
C TYR A 156 1.29 27.58 2.20
N ARG A 157 0.11 28.17 2.03
CA ARG A 157 -0.07 29.60 2.30
C ARG A 157 -0.12 29.75 3.81
N ASN A 158 0.84 30.54 4.31
CA ASN A 158 0.98 31.00 5.70
C ASN A 158 -0.33 31.53 6.28
#